data_AF-A0A6J4JWN3-F1
#
_entry.id   AF-A0A6J4JWN3-F1
#
_cell.length_a   1.000
_cell.length_b   1.000
_cell.length_c   1.000
_cell.angle_alpha   90.00
_cell.angle_beta   90.00
_cell.angle_gamma   90.00
#
_symmetry.space_group_name_H-M   'P 1'
#
loop_
_entity.id
_entity.type
_entity.pdbx_description
1 polymer ?
#
loop_
_entity_poly.entity_id
_entity_poly.type
_entity_poly.pdbx_seq_one_letter_code
_entity_poly.pdbx_strand_id
1 'polypeptide(L)'
;MPYGKLRIRTKGSHGGHNGLGNIEETLGTTEYSRLRFGVGGDFPKGGQVDYVLGRFAPEEFEELPKHIERACQAILSFCTAGVQITMNQFNT
;
A
#
# COMPACT_ATOMS: atom_id res chain seq x y z
N MET A 1 -0.04 -2.05 8.39
CA MET A 1 1.38 -1.75 8.07
C MET A 1 1.66 -0.36 8.62
N PRO A 2 2.80 -0.09 9.28
CA PRO A 2 3.03 1.20 9.93
C PRO A 2 2.80 2.38 8.97
N TYR A 3 2.32 3.50 9.51
CA TYR A 3 2.04 4.71 8.71
C TYR A 3 3.26 5.11 7.86
N GLY A 4 3.02 5.53 6.62
CA GLY A 4 4.06 6.05 5.72
C GLY A 4 4.98 5.01 5.08
N LYS A 5 4.94 3.74 5.51
CA LYS A 5 5.74 2.67 4.92
C LYS A 5 5.26 2.32 3.51
N LEU A 6 6.20 2.10 2.60
CA LEU A 6 5.93 1.61 1.25
C LEU A 6 6.38 0.17 1.11
N ARG A 7 5.56 -0.63 0.41
CA ARG A 7 5.94 -2.00 0.08
C ARG A 7 5.37 -2.44 -1.26
N ILE A 8 6.25 -2.74 -2.19
CA ILE A 8 5.95 -3.36 -3.47
C ILE A 8 5.99 -4.87 -3.30
N ARG A 9 4.97 -5.54 -3.86
CA ARG A 9 4.88 -7.01 -3.94
C ARG A 9 4.53 -7.38 -5.37
N THR A 10 5.18 -8.41 -5.90
CA THR A 10 4.87 -9.01 -7.21
C THR A 10 3.79 -10.08 -7.15
N LYS A 11 3.50 -10.58 -5.94
CA LYS A 11 2.50 -11.63 -5.69
C LYS A 11 1.99 -11.69 -4.26
N GLY A 12 1.02 -12.56 -4.02
CA GLY A 12 0.48 -12.94 -2.71
C GLY A 12 -0.94 -12.42 -2.48
N SER A 13 -1.58 -12.86 -1.39
CA SER A 13 -3.01 -12.63 -1.15
C SER A 13 -3.40 -11.18 -0.82
N HIS A 14 -4.71 -10.93 -0.89
CA HIS A 14 -5.36 -9.65 -0.61
C HIS A 14 -5.28 -9.24 0.86
N GLY A 15 -5.04 -10.17 1.78
CA GLY A 15 -4.80 -9.89 3.20
C GLY A 15 -5.96 -9.17 3.89
N GLY A 16 -7.21 -9.51 3.53
CA GLY A 16 -8.42 -8.88 4.07
C GLY A 16 -8.85 -7.58 3.38
N HIS A 17 -8.13 -7.13 2.33
CA HIS A 17 -8.55 -5.97 1.56
C HIS A 17 -9.59 -6.35 0.50
N ASN A 18 -10.81 -5.81 0.59
CA ASN A 18 -11.92 -6.17 -0.29
C ASN A 18 -11.62 -5.88 -1.78
N GLY A 19 -11.05 -4.72 -2.10
CA GLY A 19 -10.68 -4.37 -3.48
C GLY A 19 -9.65 -5.32 -4.11
N LEU A 20 -8.58 -5.67 -3.37
CA LEU A 20 -7.61 -6.67 -3.84
C LEU A 20 -8.23 -8.07 -3.97
N GLY A 21 -9.18 -8.43 -3.09
CA GLY A 21 -9.92 -9.68 -3.20
C GLY A 21 -10.73 -9.76 -4.50
N ASN A 22 -11.41 -8.68 -4.87
CA ASN A 22 -12.13 -8.60 -6.14
C ASN A 22 -11.18 -8.67 -7.36
N ILE A 23 -10.01 -8.04 -7.30
CA ILE A 23 -8.98 -8.15 -8.36
C ILE A 23 -8.49 -9.60 -8.49
N GLU A 24 -8.19 -10.26 -7.36
CA GLU A 24 -7.75 -11.67 -7.34
C GLU A 24 -8.80 -12.61 -7.94
N GLU A 25 -10.06 -12.43 -7.56
CA GLU A 25 -11.18 -13.19 -8.10
C GLU A 25 -11.36 -12.95 -9.61
N THR A 26 -11.30 -11.68 -10.03
CA THR A 26 -11.48 -11.29 -11.44
C THR A 26 -10.36 -11.82 -12.34
N LEU A 27 -9.12 -11.79 -11.86
CA LEU A 27 -7.97 -12.25 -12.62
C LEU A 27 -7.75 -13.77 -12.51
N GLY A 28 -8.34 -14.44 -11.52
CA GLY A 28 -8.07 -15.85 -11.22
C GLY A 28 -6.64 -16.13 -10.74
N THR A 29 -5.92 -15.10 -10.30
CA THR A 29 -4.52 -15.22 -9.88
C THR A 29 -4.12 -14.17 -8.83
N THR A 30 -3.11 -14.50 -8.04
CA THR A 30 -2.46 -13.57 -7.09
C THR A 30 -1.10 -13.06 -7.58
N GLU A 31 -0.71 -13.43 -8.80
CA GLU A 31 0.58 -13.10 -9.42
C GLU A 31 0.52 -11.76 -10.16
N TYR A 32 0.21 -10.68 -9.43
CA TYR A 32 0.24 -9.32 -9.95
C TYR A 32 0.96 -8.36 -9.01
N SER A 33 1.61 -7.37 -9.62
CA SER A 33 2.35 -6.34 -8.89
C SER A 33 1.42 -5.33 -8.23
N ARG A 34 1.73 -4.95 -6.99
CA ARG A 34 1.00 -3.93 -6.24
C ARG A 34 1.94 -3.14 -5.34
N LEU A 35 1.70 -1.84 -5.26
CA LEU A 35 2.31 -0.94 -4.28
C LEU A 35 1.36 -0.81 -3.08
N ARG A 36 1.87 -1.10 -1.88
CA ARG A 36 1.13 -0.91 -0.62
C ARG A 36 1.64 0.34 0.06
N PHE A 37 0.70 1.18 0.49
CA PHE A 37 0.93 2.29 1.41
C PHE A 37 0.45 1.89 2.81
N GLY A 38 1.27 2.14 3.82
CA GLY A 38 0.92 1.84 5.20
C GLY A 38 0.09 2.97 5.78
N VAL A 39 -1.13 2.67 6.19
CA VAL A 39 -2.05 3.62 6.85
C VAL A 39 -2.08 3.44 8.35
N GLY A 40 -1.21 2.60 8.92
CA GLY A 40 -1.28 2.21 10.34
C GLY A 40 -2.17 1.00 10.57
N GLY A 41 -2.71 0.91 11.77
CA GLY A 41 -3.57 -0.18 12.21
C GLY A 41 -3.94 -0.12 13.69
N ASP A 42 -3.98 1.08 14.25
CA ASP A 42 -4.35 1.27 15.65
C ASP A 42 -5.87 1.36 15.77
N PHE A 43 -6.51 0.19 15.82
CA PHE A 43 -7.95 0.06 15.99
C PHE A 43 -8.28 -1.19 16.82
N PRO A 44 -9.36 -1.16 17.62
CA PRO A 44 -9.79 -2.33 18.36
C PRO A 44 -10.27 -3.43 17.41
N LYS A 45 -10.29 -4.67 17.90
CA LYS A 45 -10.81 -5.81 17.13
C LYS A 45 -12.23 -5.52 16.62
N GLY A 46 -12.42 -5.55 15.30
CA GLY A 46 -13.69 -5.24 14.63
C GLY A 46 -13.80 -3.79 14.13
N GLY A 47 -12.95 -2.86 14.58
CA GLY A 47 -12.96 -1.44 14.17
C GLY A 47 -12.24 -1.14 12.86
N GLN A 48 -11.86 -2.16 12.08
CA GLN A 48 -11.06 -1.98 10.87
C GLN A 48 -11.78 -1.14 9.82
N VAL A 49 -13.10 -1.33 9.65
CA VAL A 49 -13.90 -0.61 8.65
C VAL A 49 -13.94 0.88 8.97
N ASP A 50 -14.23 1.22 10.23
CA ASP A 50 -14.27 2.62 10.66
C ASP A 50 -12.91 3.30 10.53
N TYR A 51 -11.83 2.57 10.83
CA TYR A 51 -10.47 3.08 10.69
C TYR A 51 -10.12 3.43 9.24
N VAL A 52 -10.41 2.54 8.27
CA VAL A 52 -10.05 2.77 6.86
C VAL A 52 -10.95 3.79 6.16
N LEU A 53 -12.17 4.01 6.67
CA LEU A 53 -13.08 5.05 6.18
C LEU A 53 -12.92 6.38 6.92
N GLY A 54 -12.11 6.39 7.98
CA GLY A 54 -11.82 7.56 8.80
C GLY A 54 -10.90 8.57 8.11
N ARG A 55 -10.59 9.64 8.84
CA ARG A 55 -9.61 10.64 8.43
C ARG A 55 -8.27 10.38 9.12
N PHE A 56 -7.19 10.77 8.45
CA PHE A 56 -5.87 10.84 9.08
C PHE A 56 -5.87 11.83 10.24
N ALA A 57 -5.00 11.58 11.23
CA ALA A 57 -4.71 12.57 12.26
C ALA A 57 -4.06 13.83 11.62
N PRO A 58 -4.14 15.02 12.26
CA PRO A 58 -3.54 16.23 11.72
C PRO A 58 -2.06 16.07 11.38
N GLU A 59 -1.30 15.42 12.25
CA GLU A 59 0.14 15.21 12.09
C GLU A 59 0.43 14.27 10.91
N GLU A 60 -0.35 13.19 10.77
CA GLU A 60 -0.25 12.28 9.62
C GLU A 60 -0.59 13.00 8.33
N PHE A 61 -1.65 13.83 8.34
CA PHE A 61 -2.09 14.58 7.17
C PHE A 61 -1.06 15.62 6.71
N GLU A 62 -0.34 16.25 7.64
CA GLU A 62 0.77 17.16 7.33
C GLU A 62 1.95 16.43 6.66
N GLU A 63 2.24 15.19 7.06
CA GLU A 63 3.31 14.38 6.45
C GLU A 63 2.89 13.70 5.14
N LEU A 64 1.58 13.56 4.89
CA LEU A 64 1.03 12.81 3.77
C LEU A 64 1.56 13.25 2.39
N PRO A 65 1.74 14.55 2.07
CA PRO A 65 2.29 14.97 0.77
C PRO A 65 3.67 14.37 0.47
N LYS A 66 4.57 14.30 1.46
CA LYS A 66 5.91 13.72 1.32
C LYS A 66 5.84 12.22 1.03
N HIS A 67 4.91 11.53 1.69
CA HIS A 67 4.68 10.10 1.47
C HIS A 67 4.10 9.82 0.08
N ILE A 68 3.16 10.65 -0.38
CA ILE A 68 2.60 10.57 -1.73
C ILE A 68 3.70 10.79 -2.77
N GLU A 69 4.55 11.82 -2.62
CA GLU A 69 5.67 12.07 -3.53
C GLU A 69 6.59 10.86 -3.64
N ARG A 70 6.96 10.25 -2.50
CA ARG A 70 7.78 9.04 -2.47
C ARG A 70 7.07 7.85 -3.14
N ALA A 71 5.77 7.72 -2.99
CA ALA A 71 4.98 6.69 -3.68
C ALA A 71 4.97 6.91 -5.20
N CYS A 72 4.82 8.16 -5.66
CA CYS A 72 4.91 8.50 -7.08
C CYS A 72 6.28 8.17 -7.67
N GLN A 73 7.36 8.47 -6.94
CA GLN A 73 8.73 8.09 -7.35
C GLN A 73 8.88 6.56 -7.45
N ALA A 74 8.28 5.80 -6.53
CA ALA A 74 8.29 4.35 -6.58
C ALA A 74 7.54 3.82 -7.82
N ILE A 75 6.38 4.41 -8.17
CA ILE A 75 5.63 4.06 -9.37
C ILE A 75 6.44 4.35 -10.64
N LEU A 76 7.09 5.52 -10.71
CA LEU A 76 7.93 5.88 -11.85
C LEU A 76 9.14 4.93 -12.00
N SER A 77 9.81 4.61 -10.90
CA SER A 77 10.92 3.65 -10.87
C SER A 77 10.45 2.26 -11.29
N PHE A 78 9.26 1.82 -10.85
CA PHE A 78 8.70 0.54 -11.28
C PHE A 78 8.52 0.47 -12.80
N CYS A 79 8.02 1.55 -13.41
CA CYS A 79 7.81 1.62 -14.86
C CYS A 79 9.11 1.75 -15.68
N THR A 80 10.15 2.36 -15.12
CA THR A 80 11.37 2.73 -15.88
C THR A 80 12.61 1.88 -15.57
N ALA A 81 12.74 1.39 -14.33
CA ALA A 81 13.88 0.62 -13.84
C ALA A 81 13.55 -0.84 -13.51
N GLY A 82 12.26 -1.18 -13.44
CA GLY A 82 11.79 -2.54 -13.20
C GLY A 82 11.73 -2.95 -11.72
N VAL A 83 10.93 -3.98 -11.46
CA VAL A 83 10.42 -4.28 -10.10
C VAL A 83 11.50 -4.58 -9.06
N GLN A 84 12.59 -5.25 -9.44
CA GLN A 84 13.62 -5.65 -8.48
C GLN A 84 14.42 -4.45 -7.97
N ILE A 85 14.77 -3.51 -8.86
CA ILE A 85 15.45 -2.26 -8.49
C ILE A 85 14.52 -1.43 -7.60
N THR A 86 13.27 -1.26 -8.01
CA THR A 86 12.31 -0.47 -7.24
C THR A 86 12.05 -1.06 -5.85
N MET A 87 11.90 -2.39 -5.74
CA MET A 87 11.74 -3.06 -4.45
C MET A 87 12.92 -2.78 -3.52
N ASN A 88 14.15 -2.84 -4.02
CA ASN A 88 15.35 -2.57 -3.21
C ASN A 88 15.43 -1.11 -2.73
N GLN A 89 14.95 -0.16 -3.53
CA GLN A 89 15.02 1.27 -3.22
C GLN A 89 13.88 1.77 -2.32
N PHE A 90 12.67 1.23 -2.51
CA PHE A 90 11.45 1.79 -1.93
C PHE A 90 10.79 0.93 -0.86
N ASN A 91 11.07 -0.37 -0.78
CA ASN A 91 10.53 -1.18 0.30
C ASN A 91 11.17 -0.78 1.62
N THR A 92 10.33 -0.45 2.60
CA THR A 92 10.75 -0.01 3.94
C THR A 92 9.97 -0.71 5.03
#